data_AF-A0A939ZQB3-F1
#
_entry.id   AF-A0A939ZQB3-F1
#
_cell.length_a   1.000
_cell.length_b   1.000
_cell.length_c   1.000
_cell.angle_alpha   90.00
_cell.angle_beta   90.00
_cell.angle_gamma   90.00
#
_symmetry.space_group_name_H-M   'P 1'
#
loop_
_entity.id
_entity.type
_entity.pdbx_description
1 polymer ?
#
loop_
_entity_poly.entity_id
_entity_poly.type
_entity_poly.pdbx_seq_one_letter_code
_entity_poly.pdbx_strand_id
1 'polypeptide(L)'
;MITWVDGMPIPDSRLIPPTRRRIWELDFLRGVCVLLMVLDHTLFDISYIFGANWLLAGGAAARLAHLAEWYCAWEVRSWVHDVVLWIFCVLTGMSVAFSRNNYLRIAKIVTCAVVITAATTAAEAWWFGGEGFAVRFGVLHMLAVSALFGTFLYSAIPDKPLLRAGVAWGLALALYLVNALWLRRYTFETSPAWLCIVSERMGDLYAFSPGDGFPLMASNFDLAARYPYVCFPYLGRVLVGVGMVGLLYPARRTLLPKLDRAWHRPLTFVGRHTLWVVIIHQLVIVGILACITGWFITPGDYGL
;
A
#
# COMPACT_ATOMS: atom_id res chain seq x y z
N MET A 1 -51.56 -0.31 -2.49
CA MET A 1 -52.01 0.88 -3.25
C MET A 1 -50.89 1.18 -4.25
N ILE A 2 -51.06 0.80 -5.51
CA ILE A 2 -50.02 0.92 -6.56
C ILE A 2 -50.18 2.30 -7.19
N THR A 3 -49.20 3.18 -7.01
CA THR A 3 -49.17 4.50 -7.64
C THR A 3 -48.61 4.38 -9.06
N TRP A 4 -49.33 4.91 -10.03
CA TRP A 4 -48.97 4.92 -11.44
C TRP A 4 -48.47 6.32 -11.84
N VAL A 5 -47.37 6.38 -12.59
CA VAL A 5 -46.94 7.56 -13.35
C VAL A 5 -46.67 7.06 -14.77
N ASP A 6 -47.29 7.68 -15.77
CA ASP A 6 -47.13 7.36 -17.21
C ASP A 6 -47.41 5.91 -17.63
N GLY A 7 -48.46 5.28 -17.05
CA GLY A 7 -49.03 4.04 -17.59
C GLY A 7 -48.15 2.78 -17.49
N MET A 8 -46.94 2.88 -16.93
CA MET A 8 -46.09 1.72 -16.63
C MET A 8 -46.09 1.44 -15.13
N PRO A 9 -46.20 0.17 -14.69
CA PRO A 9 -46.07 -0.16 -13.28
C PRO A 9 -44.64 0.17 -12.83
N ILE A 10 -44.50 0.96 -11.76
CA ILE A 10 -43.20 1.18 -11.12
C ILE A 10 -42.65 -0.21 -10.79
N PRO A 11 -41.48 -0.61 -11.33
CA PRO A 11 -40.92 -1.91 -11.02
C PRO A 11 -40.75 -2.00 -9.51
N ASP A 12 -41.35 -3.01 -8.87
CA ASP A 12 -41.12 -3.26 -7.46
C ASP A 12 -39.60 -3.34 -7.26
N SER A 13 -39.04 -2.40 -6.49
CA SER A 13 -37.62 -2.31 -6.21
C SER A 13 -37.02 -3.61 -5.63
N ARG A 14 -37.86 -4.55 -5.22
CA ARG A 14 -37.52 -5.91 -4.78
C ARG A 14 -37.23 -6.89 -5.93
N LEU A 15 -37.64 -6.60 -7.16
CA LEU A 15 -37.50 -7.48 -8.34
C LEU A 15 -36.25 -7.19 -9.18
N ILE A 16 -35.54 -6.09 -8.92
CA ILE A 16 -34.22 -5.85 -9.52
C ILE A 16 -33.22 -6.69 -8.71
N PRO A 17 -32.65 -7.78 -9.25
CA PRO A 17 -31.57 -8.48 -8.55
C PRO A 17 -30.50 -7.44 -8.24
N PRO A 18 -29.95 -7.39 -7.01
CA PRO A 18 -28.90 -6.43 -6.72
C PRO A 18 -27.73 -6.76 -7.63
N THR A 19 -27.62 -6.06 -8.76
CA THR A 19 -26.37 -5.99 -9.52
C THR A 19 -25.40 -5.41 -8.51
N ARG A 20 -24.59 -6.27 -7.87
CA ARG A 20 -23.79 -5.92 -6.70
C ARG A 20 -22.90 -4.73 -7.06
N ARG A 21 -23.36 -3.53 -6.73
CA ARG A 21 -22.72 -2.29 -7.14
C ARG A 21 -21.40 -2.21 -6.39
N ARG A 22 -20.30 -1.98 -7.11
CA ARG A 22 -19.04 -1.60 -6.48
C ARG A 22 -19.29 -0.37 -5.61
N ILE A 23 -18.66 -0.33 -4.46
CA ILE A 23 -18.75 0.77 -3.51
C ILE A 23 -17.71 1.81 -3.96
N TRP A 24 -18.19 2.89 -4.56
CA TRP A 24 -17.35 3.86 -5.26
C TRP A 24 -16.41 4.58 -4.30
N GLU A 25 -16.86 4.85 -3.07
CA GLU A 25 -16.07 5.58 -2.07
C GLU A 25 -14.85 4.78 -1.59
N LEU A 26 -14.93 3.45 -1.56
CA LEU A 26 -13.79 2.59 -1.22
C LEU A 26 -12.75 2.56 -2.35
N ASP A 27 -13.21 2.48 -3.60
CA ASP A 27 -12.33 2.59 -4.76
C ASP A 27 -11.73 4.01 -4.85
N PHE A 28 -12.50 5.06 -4.53
CA PHE A 28 -12.05 6.45 -4.54
C PHE A 28 -10.92 6.68 -3.53
N LEU A 29 -11.14 6.30 -2.27
CA LEU A 29 -10.13 6.46 -1.21
C LEU A 29 -8.86 5.67 -1.52
N ARG A 30 -8.99 4.46 -2.07
CA ARG A 30 -7.82 3.68 -2.50
C ARG A 30 -7.07 4.38 -3.63
N GLY A 31 -7.80 4.98 -4.58
CA GLY A 31 -7.22 5.79 -5.65
C GLY A 31 -6.43 6.99 -5.13
N VAL A 32 -6.97 7.70 -4.13
CA VAL A 32 -6.28 8.81 -3.47
C VAL A 32 -4.99 8.32 -2.80
N CYS A 33 -5.03 7.24 -2.01
CA CYS A 33 -3.85 6.69 -1.36
C CYS A 33 -2.75 6.33 -2.37
N VAL A 34 -3.11 5.68 -3.47
CA VAL A 34 -2.15 5.24 -4.50
C VAL A 34 -1.56 6.45 -5.24
N LEU A 35 -2.35 7.47 -5.55
CA LEU A 35 -1.80 8.68 -6.18
C LEU A 35 -0.84 9.43 -5.25
N LEU A 36 -1.15 9.49 -3.95
CA LEU A 36 -0.26 10.10 -2.96
C LEU A 36 1.06 9.30 -2.83
N MET A 37 1.00 7.96 -2.83
CA MET A 37 2.18 7.09 -2.87
C MET A 37 3.02 7.36 -4.14
N VAL A 38 2.40 7.41 -5.33
CA VAL A 38 3.10 7.73 -6.59
C VAL A 38 3.78 9.09 -6.53
N LEU A 39 3.11 10.11 -5.97
CA LEU A 39 3.68 11.45 -5.79
C LEU A 39 4.87 11.44 -4.84
N ASP A 40 4.74 10.78 -3.69
CA ASP A 40 5.81 10.67 -2.69
C ASP A 40 7.06 10.02 -3.30
N HIS A 41 6.89 8.90 -4.01
CA HIS A 41 7.99 8.21 -4.70
C HIS A 41 8.63 9.06 -5.79
N THR A 42 7.82 9.78 -6.56
CA THR A 42 8.36 10.64 -7.63
C THR A 42 9.24 11.74 -7.04
N LEU A 43 8.80 12.39 -5.96
CA LEU A 43 9.60 13.43 -5.29
C LEU A 43 10.81 12.82 -4.58
N PHE A 44 10.65 11.64 -3.97
CA PHE A 44 11.77 10.92 -3.37
C PHE A 44 12.86 10.59 -4.40
N ASP A 45 12.49 10.05 -5.56
CA ASP A 45 13.44 9.71 -6.63
C ASP A 45 14.14 10.95 -7.17
N ILE A 46 13.41 12.06 -7.38
CA ILE A 46 14.00 13.33 -7.78
C ILE A 46 15.00 13.83 -6.74
N SER A 47 14.69 13.72 -5.44
CA SER A 47 15.57 14.20 -4.38
C SER A 47 16.81 13.33 -4.19
N TYR A 48 16.64 12.00 -4.18
CA TYR A 48 17.67 11.07 -3.68
C TYR A 48 18.42 10.32 -4.77
N ILE A 49 17.83 10.14 -5.96
CA ILE A 49 18.46 9.42 -7.08
C ILE A 49 18.99 10.45 -8.09
N PHE A 50 18.11 11.31 -8.60
CA PHE A 50 18.46 12.22 -9.70
C PHE A 50 18.91 13.61 -9.23
N GLY A 51 18.77 13.92 -7.93
CA GLY A 51 18.92 15.25 -7.38
C GLY A 51 20.28 15.87 -7.64
N ALA A 52 21.36 15.09 -7.49
CA ALA A 52 22.72 15.57 -7.73
C ALA A 52 22.90 16.08 -9.18
N ASN A 53 22.46 15.29 -10.17
CA ASN A 53 22.56 15.67 -11.58
C ASN A 53 21.71 16.91 -11.90
N TRP A 54 20.51 16.99 -11.33
CA TRP A 54 19.57 18.09 -11.56
C TRP A 54 20.04 19.39 -10.91
N LEU A 55 20.65 19.32 -9.73
CA LEU A 55 21.25 20.47 -9.05
C LEU A 55 22.47 21.00 -9.81
N LEU A 56 23.36 20.10 -10.28
CA LEU A 56 24.53 20.46 -11.07
C LEU A 56 24.15 21.12 -12.41
N ALA A 57 23.10 20.63 -13.07
CA ALA A 57 22.61 21.22 -14.32
C ALA A 57 22.00 22.62 -14.15
N GLY A 58 21.52 22.96 -12.94
CA GLY A 58 20.96 24.29 -12.66
C GLY A 58 19.56 24.53 -13.26
N GLY A 59 19.16 25.80 -13.31
CA GLY A 59 17.93 26.23 -13.98
C GLY A 59 16.65 25.64 -13.37
N ALA A 60 15.73 25.17 -14.23
CA ALA A 60 14.44 24.60 -13.80
C ALA A 60 14.61 23.23 -13.12
N ALA A 61 15.60 22.43 -13.56
CA ALA A 61 15.89 21.12 -12.96
C ALA A 61 16.33 21.28 -11.50
N ALA A 62 17.26 22.19 -11.22
CA ALA A 62 17.69 22.48 -9.85
C ALA A 62 16.54 22.99 -8.95
N ARG A 63 15.61 23.80 -9.49
CA ARG A 63 14.43 24.25 -8.73
C ARG A 63 13.51 23.09 -8.35
N LEU A 64 13.31 22.12 -9.25
CA LEU A 64 12.52 20.92 -8.97
C LEU A 64 13.24 20.01 -7.97
N ALA A 65 14.57 19.87 -8.07
CA ALA A 65 15.36 19.12 -7.10
C ALA A 65 15.26 19.73 -5.69
N HIS A 66 15.40 21.05 -5.54
CA HIS A 66 15.21 21.72 -4.25
C HIS A 66 13.78 21.60 -3.70
N LEU A 67 12.76 21.63 -4.55
CA LEU A 67 11.38 21.37 -4.13
C LEU A 67 11.23 19.95 -3.58
N ALA A 68 11.83 18.98 -4.26
CA ALA A 68 11.83 17.58 -3.85
C ALA A 68 12.59 17.38 -2.52
N GLU A 69 13.78 17.97 -2.37
CA GLU A 69 14.55 17.98 -1.12
C GLU A 69 13.75 18.58 0.04
N TRP A 70 13.12 19.74 -0.20
CA TRP A 70 12.26 20.39 0.79
C TRP A 70 11.09 19.49 1.20
N TYR A 71 10.41 18.87 0.23
CA TYR A 71 9.31 17.93 0.49
C TYR A 71 9.79 16.71 1.30
N CYS A 72 10.94 16.13 0.94
CA CYS A 72 11.50 14.97 1.62
C CYS A 72 11.95 15.29 3.05
N ALA A 73 12.45 16.51 3.30
CA ALA A 73 12.82 17.01 4.61
C ALA A 73 11.64 17.53 5.44
N TRP A 74 10.45 17.66 4.84
CA TRP A 74 9.29 18.21 5.52
C TRP A 74 8.72 17.22 6.53
N GLU A 75 8.75 17.56 7.82
CA GLU A 75 8.28 16.67 8.90
C GLU A 75 6.83 16.21 8.72
N VAL A 76 5.97 17.03 8.11
CA VAL A 76 4.56 16.67 7.86
C VAL A 76 4.45 15.50 6.87
N ARG A 77 5.44 15.29 6.00
CA ARG A 77 5.48 14.18 5.04
C ARG A 77 5.37 12.83 5.75
N SER A 78 6.09 12.62 6.86
CA SER A 78 6.05 11.33 7.58
C SER A 78 4.66 11.04 8.16
N TRP A 79 4.02 12.06 8.75
CA TRP A 79 2.63 11.95 9.21
C TRP A 79 1.65 11.64 8.08
N VAL A 80 1.80 12.30 6.93
CA VAL A 80 0.95 12.04 5.75
C VAL A 80 1.16 10.63 5.23
N HIS A 81 2.42 10.19 5.10
CA HIS A 81 2.78 8.84 4.69
C HIS A 81 2.13 7.79 5.59
N ASP A 82 2.25 7.94 6.91
CA ASP A 82 1.64 7.03 7.88
C ASP A 82 0.12 6.99 7.74
N VAL A 83 -0.55 8.14 7.71
CA VAL A 83 -2.00 8.22 7.57
C VAL A 83 -2.47 7.56 6.27
N VAL A 84 -1.79 7.82 5.16
CA VAL A 84 -2.12 7.24 3.84
C VAL A 84 -1.96 5.72 3.88
N LEU A 85 -0.87 5.20 4.45
CA LEU A 85 -0.62 3.78 4.58
C LEU A 85 -1.63 3.09 5.51
N TRP A 86 -1.99 3.74 6.62
CA TRP A 86 -3.06 3.29 7.52
C TRP A 86 -4.38 3.13 6.78
N ILE A 87 -4.82 4.17 6.06
CA ILE A 87 -6.06 4.14 5.27
C ILE A 87 -5.98 3.03 4.22
N PHE A 88 -4.87 2.91 3.50
CA PHE A 88 -4.67 1.89 2.47
C PHE A 88 -4.77 0.45 3.03
N CYS A 89 -4.16 0.20 4.19
CA CYS A 89 -4.22 -1.11 4.85
C CYS A 89 -5.65 -1.44 5.31
N VAL A 90 -6.34 -0.49 5.91
CA VAL A 90 -7.75 -0.64 6.31
C VAL A 90 -8.63 -0.94 5.09
N LEU A 91 -8.48 -0.20 3.98
CA LEU A 91 -9.20 -0.45 2.74
C LEU A 91 -8.87 -1.84 2.16
N THR A 92 -7.63 -2.30 2.28
CA THR A 92 -7.21 -3.65 1.87
C THR A 92 -7.96 -4.71 2.67
N GLY A 93 -8.07 -4.55 3.99
CA GLY A 93 -8.83 -5.44 4.87
C GLY A 93 -10.32 -5.46 4.52
N MET A 94 -10.92 -4.29 4.29
CA MET A 94 -12.32 -4.21 3.86
C MET A 94 -12.57 -4.95 2.56
N SER A 95 -11.59 -4.91 1.64
CA SER A 95 -11.70 -5.56 0.33
C SER A 95 -11.80 -7.08 0.40
N VAL A 96 -11.35 -7.71 1.49
CA VAL A 96 -11.47 -9.16 1.72
C VAL A 96 -12.95 -9.57 1.75
N ALA A 97 -13.79 -8.80 2.44
CA ALA A 97 -15.21 -9.09 2.60
C ALA A 97 -16.01 -8.94 1.30
N PHE A 98 -15.56 -8.06 0.40
CA PHE A 98 -16.22 -7.79 -0.89
C PHE A 98 -15.68 -8.65 -2.06
N SER A 99 -14.56 -9.34 -1.86
CA SER A 99 -13.96 -10.17 -2.90
C SER A 99 -14.85 -11.36 -3.27
N ARG A 100 -14.94 -11.65 -4.56
CA ARG A 100 -15.63 -12.86 -5.08
C ARG A 100 -14.83 -14.12 -4.79
N ASN A 101 -13.51 -14.02 -4.92
CA ASN A 101 -12.57 -15.11 -4.71
C ASN A 101 -11.29 -14.51 -4.11
N ASN A 102 -11.18 -14.58 -2.79
CA ASN A 102 -10.02 -14.08 -2.09
C ASN A 102 -8.76 -14.86 -2.44
N TYR A 103 -8.84 -16.19 -2.61
CA TYR A 103 -7.68 -17.01 -2.96
C TYR A 103 -7.10 -16.61 -4.32
N LEU A 104 -7.94 -16.37 -5.33
CA LEU A 104 -7.46 -15.88 -6.63
C LEU A 104 -6.85 -14.47 -6.53
N ARG A 105 -7.44 -13.59 -5.72
CA ARG A 105 -6.87 -12.25 -5.47
C ARG A 105 -5.50 -12.36 -4.80
N ILE A 106 -5.38 -13.18 -3.77
CA ILE A 106 -4.13 -13.44 -3.04
C ILE A 106 -3.10 -14.05 -3.97
N ALA A 107 -3.48 -15.06 -4.77
CA ALA A 107 -2.60 -15.69 -5.75
C ALA A 107 -1.99 -14.67 -6.72
N LYS A 108 -2.81 -13.74 -7.27
CA LYS A 108 -2.30 -12.66 -8.11
C LYS A 108 -1.26 -11.80 -7.39
N ILE A 109 -1.54 -11.39 -6.14
CA ILE A 109 -0.60 -10.57 -5.35
C ILE A 109 0.69 -11.34 -5.09
N VAL A 110 0.62 -12.62 -4.70
CA VAL A 110 1.79 -13.49 -4.47
C VAL A 110 2.61 -13.66 -5.74
N THR A 111 1.98 -13.94 -6.89
CA THR A 111 2.68 -14.04 -8.17
C THR A 111 3.44 -12.76 -8.49
N CYS A 112 2.81 -11.59 -8.33
CA CYS A 112 3.48 -10.32 -8.55
C CYS A 112 4.63 -10.10 -7.56
N ALA A 113 4.44 -10.44 -6.28
CA ALA A 113 5.47 -10.32 -5.25
C ALA A 113 6.71 -11.17 -5.59
N VAL A 114 6.51 -12.44 -5.96
CA VAL A 114 7.59 -13.36 -6.36
C VAL A 114 8.31 -12.86 -7.61
N VAL A 115 7.59 -12.36 -8.61
CA VAL A 115 8.18 -11.82 -9.84
C VAL A 115 9.07 -10.61 -9.52
N ILE A 116 8.60 -9.69 -8.68
CA ILE A 116 9.39 -8.52 -8.26
C ILE A 116 10.63 -8.95 -7.48
N THR A 117 10.49 -9.87 -6.53
CA THR A 117 11.64 -10.42 -5.78
C THR A 117 12.66 -11.07 -6.71
N ALA A 118 12.22 -11.88 -7.68
CA ALA A 118 13.11 -12.52 -8.64
C ALA A 118 13.82 -11.50 -9.53
N ALA A 119 13.08 -10.52 -10.06
CA ALA A 119 13.64 -9.48 -10.93
C ALA A 119 14.66 -8.60 -10.19
N THR A 120 14.35 -8.19 -8.96
CA THR A 120 15.26 -7.38 -8.13
C THR A 120 16.47 -8.18 -7.65
N THR A 121 16.31 -9.47 -7.35
CA THR A 121 17.46 -10.36 -7.05
C THR A 121 18.38 -10.55 -8.26
N ALA A 122 17.81 -10.72 -9.46
CA ALA A 122 18.59 -10.80 -10.67
C ALA A 122 19.34 -9.49 -10.95
N ALA A 123 18.66 -8.35 -10.79
CA ALA A 123 19.28 -7.04 -10.94
C ALA A 123 20.40 -6.79 -9.91
N GLU A 124 20.22 -7.20 -8.65
CA GLU A 124 21.28 -7.15 -7.62
C GLU A 124 22.54 -7.88 -8.10
N ALA A 125 22.37 -9.12 -8.55
CA ALA A 125 23.49 -9.96 -8.94
C ALA A 125 24.17 -9.52 -10.26
N TRP A 126 23.42 -8.90 -11.19
CA TRP A 126 23.90 -8.67 -12.57
C TRP A 126 24.24 -7.21 -12.86
N TRP A 127 23.59 -6.27 -12.17
CA TRP A 127 23.70 -4.83 -12.45
C TRP A 127 24.28 -4.04 -11.28
N PHE A 128 24.00 -4.45 -10.04
CA PHE A 128 24.37 -3.71 -8.82
C PHE A 128 25.50 -4.38 -8.01
N GLY A 129 26.36 -5.16 -8.66
CA GLY A 129 27.57 -5.70 -8.03
C GLY A 129 27.35 -6.68 -6.88
N GLY A 130 26.14 -7.23 -6.74
CA GLY A 130 25.79 -8.21 -5.71
C GLY A 130 25.42 -7.62 -4.34
N GLU A 131 25.17 -6.31 -4.24
CA GLU A 131 24.84 -5.68 -2.96
C GLU A 131 23.44 -5.05 -2.94
N GLY A 132 22.59 -5.61 -2.09
CA GLY A 132 21.52 -4.90 -1.40
C GLY A 132 20.24 -4.64 -2.18
N PHE A 133 20.20 -4.90 -3.50
CA PHE A 133 19.09 -4.53 -4.38
C PHE A 133 17.87 -5.49 -4.40
N ALA A 134 17.93 -6.67 -3.77
CA ALA A 134 16.81 -7.62 -3.77
C ALA A 134 15.68 -7.22 -2.81
N VAL A 135 14.45 -7.15 -3.34
CA VAL A 135 13.24 -7.03 -2.53
C VAL A 135 12.87 -8.41 -1.98
N ARG A 136 13.30 -8.72 -0.74
CA ARG A 136 13.04 -10.02 -0.10
C ARG A 136 11.64 -10.14 0.51
N PHE A 137 11.14 -9.08 1.14
CA PHE A 137 9.79 -9.04 1.72
C PHE A 137 9.22 -7.60 1.71
N GLY A 138 8.59 -7.22 0.60
CA GLY A 138 7.97 -5.88 0.42
C GLY A 138 6.45 -5.83 0.68
N VAL A 139 5.83 -4.68 0.37
CA VAL A 139 4.39 -4.41 0.59
C VAL A 139 3.47 -5.50 0.03
N LEU A 140 3.78 -6.05 -1.16
CA LEU A 140 2.93 -7.08 -1.78
C LEU A 140 2.92 -8.39 -0.98
N HIS A 141 4.04 -8.79 -0.37
CA HIS A 141 4.12 -9.98 0.47
C HIS A 141 3.24 -9.81 1.71
N MET A 142 3.38 -8.66 2.37
CA MET A 142 2.59 -8.27 3.52
C MET A 142 1.08 -8.18 3.19
N LEU A 143 0.70 -7.60 2.05
CA LEU A 143 -0.70 -7.54 1.60
C LEU A 143 -1.27 -8.93 1.34
N ALA A 144 -0.49 -9.83 0.73
CA ALA A 144 -0.91 -11.21 0.46
C ALA A 144 -1.16 -11.97 1.77
N VAL A 145 -0.21 -11.93 2.70
CA VAL A 145 -0.33 -12.59 4.01
C VAL A 145 -1.49 -12.03 4.82
N SER A 146 -1.64 -10.71 4.85
CA SER A 146 -2.73 -10.06 5.59
C SER A 146 -4.11 -10.36 4.99
N ALA A 147 -4.21 -10.39 3.66
CA ALA A 147 -5.44 -10.80 2.98
C ALA A 147 -5.77 -12.28 3.20
N LEU A 148 -4.75 -13.16 3.26
CA LEU A 148 -4.94 -14.56 3.61
C LEU A 148 -5.48 -14.72 5.03
N PHE A 149 -4.89 -14.01 6.00
CA PHE A 149 -5.35 -14.03 7.39
C PHE A 149 -6.79 -13.50 7.53
N GLY A 150 -7.11 -12.39 6.85
CA GLY A 150 -8.48 -11.88 6.80
C GLY A 150 -9.45 -12.89 6.19
N THR A 151 -9.04 -13.59 5.12
CA THR A 151 -9.86 -14.64 4.48
C THR A 151 -10.11 -15.81 5.43
N PHE A 152 -9.07 -16.25 6.14
CA PHE A 152 -9.17 -17.28 7.15
C PHE A 152 -10.16 -16.88 8.26
N LEU A 153 -10.06 -15.66 8.79
CA LEU A 153 -10.98 -15.14 9.80
C LEU A 153 -12.44 -15.15 9.31
N TYR A 154 -12.68 -14.71 8.07
CA TYR A 154 -14.03 -14.75 7.47
C TYR A 154 -14.56 -16.17 7.28
N SER A 155 -13.69 -17.16 7.02
CA SER A 155 -14.09 -18.57 6.90
C SER A 155 -14.26 -19.28 8.24
N ALA A 156 -13.45 -18.94 9.25
CA ALA A 156 -13.45 -19.60 10.55
C ALA A 156 -14.57 -19.07 11.48
N ILE A 157 -14.96 -17.81 11.31
CA ILE A 157 -15.97 -17.16 12.14
C ILE A 157 -17.32 -17.10 11.42
N PRO A 158 -18.42 -17.55 12.06
CA PRO A 158 -19.77 -17.44 11.51
C PRO A 158 -20.12 -16.02 11.02
N ASP A 159 -21.12 -15.90 10.15
CA ASP A 159 -21.56 -14.63 9.58
C ASP A 159 -22.31 -13.74 10.58
N LYS A 160 -21.60 -13.33 11.64
CA LYS A 160 -22.05 -12.47 12.73
C LYS A 160 -21.13 -11.23 12.75
N PRO A 161 -21.57 -10.09 12.20
CA PRO A 161 -20.75 -8.89 12.04
C PRO A 161 -20.04 -8.43 13.31
N LEU A 162 -20.75 -8.38 14.44
CA LEU A 162 -20.20 -7.96 15.73
C LEU A 162 -19.13 -8.94 16.26
N LEU A 163 -19.33 -10.25 16.07
CA LEU A 163 -18.35 -11.25 16.48
C LEU A 163 -17.07 -11.16 15.62
N ARG A 164 -17.22 -11.03 14.30
CA ARG A 164 -16.09 -10.84 13.39
C ARG A 164 -15.32 -9.56 13.70
N ALA A 165 -16.02 -8.46 13.96
CA ALA A 165 -15.41 -7.20 14.37
C ALA A 165 -14.68 -7.34 15.72
N GLY A 166 -15.33 -7.92 16.72
CA GLY A 166 -14.74 -8.13 18.05
C GLY A 166 -13.47 -9.00 18.00
N VAL A 167 -13.49 -10.11 17.25
CA VAL A 167 -12.30 -10.96 17.09
C VAL A 167 -11.21 -10.25 16.28
N ALA A 168 -11.55 -9.62 15.16
CA ALA A 168 -10.55 -8.94 14.34
C ALA A 168 -9.88 -7.77 15.09
N TRP A 169 -10.65 -6.94 15.79
CA TRP A 169 -10.12 -5.81 16.56
C TRP A 169 -9.44 -6.24 17.85
N GLY A 170 -9.91 -7.32 18.50
CA GLY A 170 -9.21 -7.92 19.63
C GLY A 170 -7.85 -8.46 19.23
N LEU A 171 -7.74 -9.13 18.08
CA LEU A 171 -6.46 -9.57 17.51
C LEU A 171 -5.58 -8.39 17.11
N ALA A 172 -6.13 -7.35 16.48
CA ALA A 172 -5.38 -6.14 16.14
C ALA A 172 -4.83 -5.46 17.41
N LEU A 173 -5.65 -5.29 18.44
CA LEU A 173 -5.23 -4.74 19.73
C LEU A 173 -4.17 -5.60 20.40
N ALA A 174 -4.33 -6.93 20.39
CA ALA A 174 -3.32 -7.84 20.92
C ALA A 174 -1.98 -7.68 20.18
N LEU A 175 -1.98 -7.56 18.86
CA LEU A 175 -0.78 -7.28 18.07
C LEU A 175 -0.15 -5.94 18.47
N TYR A 176 -0.93 -4.86 18.58
CA TYR A 176 -0.40 -3.56 19.01
C TYR A 176 0.15 -3.58 20.44
N LEU A 177 -0.51 -4.28 21.37
CA LEU A 177 -0.05 -4.40 22.75
C LEU A 177 1.23 -5.23 22.84
N VAL A 178 1.31 -6.36 22.12
CA VAL A 178 2.54 -7.16 22.02
C VAL A 178 3.67 -6.30 21.46
N ASN A 179 3.42 -5.54 20.39
CA ASN A 179 4.40 -4.61 19.84
C ASN A 179 4.84 -3.55 20.87
N ALA A 180 3.89 -2.85 21.49
CA ALA A 180 4.17 -1.77 22.43
C ALA A 180 4.93 -2.25 23.68
N LEU A 181 4.57 -3.42 24.22
CA LEU A 181 5.24 -4.02 25.37
C LEU A 181 6.64 -4.53 25.01
N TRP A 182 6.80 -5.10 23.82
CA TRP A 182 8.10 -5.56 23.31
C TRP A 182 9.07 -4.40 23.10
N LEU A 183 8.62 -3.31 22.47
CA LEU A 183 9.39 -2.08 22.26
C LEU A 183 9.87 -1.42 23.55
N ARG A 184 9.20 -1.68 24.69
CA ARG A 184 9.62 -1.19 26.00
C ARG A 184 10.68 -2.06 26.68
N ARG A 185 10.82 -3.32 26.28
CA ARG A 185 11.59 -4.33 27.04
C ARG A 185 12.87 -4.78 26.35
N TYR A 186 12.92 -4.76 25.01
CA TYR A 186 14.04 -5.32 24.26
C TYR A 186 14.82 -4.26 23.47
N THR A 187 16.15 -4.27 23.63
CA THR A 187 17.09 -3.64 22.68
C THR A 187 17.30 -4.59 21.49
N PHE A 188 17.45 -4.00 20.29
CA PHE A 188 17.52 -4.70 19.00
C PHE A 188 18.52 -5.88 18.97
N GLU A 189 19.60 -5.79 19.75
CA GLU A 189 20.70 -6.75 19.79
C GLU A 189 20.36 -8.12 20.42
N THR A 190 19.30 -8.21 21.24
CA THR A 190 19.02 -9.40 22.06
C THR A 190 17.75 -10.15 21.68
N SER A 191 17.05 -9.69 20.63
CA SER A 191 15.73 -10.22 20.29
C SER A 191 15.80 -11.37 19.28
N PRO A 192 15.08 -12.48 19.52
CA PRO A 192 14.87 -13.49 18.50
C PRO A 192 14.16 -12.88 17.28
N ALA A 193 14.85 -12.82 16.16
CA ALA A 193 14.34 -12.87 14.79
C ALA A 193 12.81 -12.86 14.56
N TRP A 194 12.15 -13.96 14.94
CA TRP A 194 10.72 -14.19 14.72
C TRP A 194 9.82 -13.32 15.60
N LEU A 195 10.32 -12.64 16.63
CA LEU A 195 9.56 -11.67 17.42
C LEU A 195 9.54 -10.27 16.77
N CYS A 196 10.37 -10.02 15.74
CA CYS A 196 10.32 -8.82 14.90
C CYS A 196 9.04 -8.74 14.03
N ILE A 197 8.24 -9.80 14.06
CA ILE A 197 6.94 -9.98 13.41
C ILE A 197 5.97 -8.82 13.66
N VAL A 198 6.06 -8.10 14.78
CA VAL A 198 5.01 -7.13 15.16
C VAL A 198 5.50 -5.68 15.23
N SER A 199 6.79 -5.42 14.96
CA SER A 199 7.39 -4.11 15.23
C SER A 199 7.12 -3.05 14.16
N GLU A 200 6.28 -2.05 14.49
CA GLU A 200 6.10 -0.84 13.68
C GLU A 200 7.34 0.09 13.72
N ARG A 201 8.09 0.08 14.83
CA ARG A 201 9.25 0.96 15.05
C ARG A 201 10.50 0.53 14.29
N MET A 202 10.52 -0.70 13.75
CA MET A 202 11.57 -1.12 12.83
C MET A 202 11.50 -0.37 11.49
N GLY A 203 10.35 0.22 11.15
CA GLY A 203 10.23 1.11 10.00
C GLY A 203 11.03 2.40 10.14
N ASP A 204 11.12 2.93 11.36
CA ASP A 204 11.75 4.23 11.65
C ASP A 204 13.21 4.11 12.11
N LEU A 205 13.62 2.98 12.70
CA LEU A 205 14.90 2.90 13.39
C LEU A 205 16.10 2.54 12.49
N TYR A 206 15.96 1.68 11.48
CA TYR A 206 17.07 1.33 10.57
C TYR A 206 16.56 0.72 9.26
N ALA A 207 16.67 1.46 8.15
CA ALA A 207 16.62 0.99 6.75
C ALA A 207 15.61 -0.11 6.38
N PHE A 208 14.48 -0.17 7.08
CA PHE A 208 13.36 -1.01 6.75
C PHE A 208 12.25 -0.07 6.32
N SER A 209 12.32 0.53 5.12
CA SER A 209 11.16 1.26 4.61
C SER A 209 10.07 0.21 4.36
N PRO A 210 9.06 0.09 5.23
CA PRO A 210 8.18 -1.05 5.20
C PRO A 210 7.11 -0.73 4.16
N GLY A 211 7.48 -0.90 2.90
CA GLY A 211 6.54 -0.90 1.79
C GLY A 211 7.16 -0.52 0.46
N ASP A 212 8.06 0.48 0.49
CA ASP A 212 8.26 1.35 -0.67
C ASP A 212 9.71 1.77 -0.92
N GLY A 213 10.62 1.43 0.01
CA GLY A 213 12.06 1.59 -0.21
C GLY A 213 12.53 0.59 -1.25
N PHE A 214 12.45 0.99 -2.51
CA PHE A 214 13.34 0.46 -3.53
C PHE A 214 14.76 0.53 -2.94
N PRO A 215 15.56 -0.54 -3.01
CA PRO A 215 16.81 -0.68 -2.26
C PRO A 215 17.98 0.19 -2.77
N LEU A 216 17.69 1.41 -3.22
CA LEU A 216 18.67 2.35 -3.79
C LEU A 216 19.37 3.24 -2.74
N MET A 217 19.04 3.14 -1.45
CA MET A 217 19.70 3.95 -0.42
C MET A 217 20.59 3.10 0.49
N ALA A 218 21.89 3.32 0.27
CA ALA A 218 23.01 2.47 0.62
C ALA A 218 23.55 2.55 2.06
N SER A 219 22.82 3.15 3.00
CA SER A 219 23.45 3.58 4.25
C SER A 219 23.39 2.58 5.41
N ASN A 220 22.63 1.49 5.35
CA ASN A 220 22.57 0.50 6.44
C ASN A 220 22.41 -0.96 5.96
N PHE A 221 23.13 -1.34 4.91
CA PHE A 221 23.09 -2.68 4.31
C PHE A 221 23.43 -3.82 5.27
N ASP A 222 24.32 -3.57 6.24
CA ASP A 222 24.78 -4.59 7.19
C ASP A 222 23.69 -5.07 8.15
N LEU A 223 22.66 -4.25 8.41
CA LEU A 223 21.60 -4.59 9.37
C LEU A 223 20.43 -5.32 8.69
N ALA A 224 20.04 -4.89 7.48
CA ALA A 224 18.99 -5.55 6.69
C ALA A 224 19.39 -6.97 6.24
N ALA A 225 20.68 -7.20 5.96
CA ALA A 225 21.22 -8.53 5.67
C ALA A 225 21.29 -9.45 6.91
N ARG A 226 21.47 -8.86 8.10
CA ARG A 226 21.64 -9.58 9.37
C ARG A 226 20.33 -9.94 10.07
N TYR A 227 19.24 -9.23 9.75
CA TYR A 227 17.91 -9.44 10.31
C TYR A 227 16.82 -9.61 9.22
N PRO A 228 16.80 -10.74 8.47
CA PRO A 228 15.89 -10.99 7.34
C PRO A 228 14.44 -11.31 7.77
N TYR A 229 13.88 -10.58 8.74
CA TYR A 229 12.71 -11.05 9.47
C TYR A 229 11.39 -10.42 9.01
N VAL A 230 10.45 -11.33 8.78
CA VAL A 230 9.07 -11.14 8.32
C VAL A 230 8.35 -10.14 9.20
N CYS A 231 7.89 -9.05 8.60
CA CYS A 231 7.17 -7.98 9.27
C CYS A 231 5.65 -8.14 9.02
N PHE A 232 4.86 -8.33 10.09
CA PHE A 232 3.41 -8.12 10.14
C PHE A 232 2.96 -6.77 10.77
N PRO A 233 3.72 -5.65 10.71
CA PRO A 233 3.34 -4.42 11.41
C PRO A 233 2.00 -3.87 10.92
N TYR A 234 1.63 -4.20 9.67
CA TYR A 234 0.38 -3.73 9.07
C TYR A 234 -0.78 -4.71 9.17
N LEU A 235 -0.58 -5.93 9.67
CA LEU A 235 -1.67 -6.90 9.83
C LEU A 235 -2.75 -6.35 10.77
N GLY A 236 -2.35 -5.69 11.86
CA GLY A 236 -3.29 -5.01 12.77
C GLY A 236 -4.18 -4.01 12.04
N ARG A 237 -3.61 -3.20 11.14
CA ARG A 237 -4.33 -2.19 10.33
C ARG A 237 -5.30 -2.85 9.35
N VAL A 238 -4.89 -3.95 8.71
CA VAL A 238 -5.77 -4.74 7.83
C VAL A 238 -6.91 -5.38 8.63
N LEU A 239 -6.64 -5.90 9.82
CA LEU A 239 -7.64 -6.49 10.72
C LEU A 239 -8.69 -5.47 11.18
N VAL A 240 -8.30 -4.21 11.40
CA VAL A 240 -9.25 -3.11 11.63
C VAL A 240 -10.26 -3.05 10.47
N GLY A 241 -9.76 -3.02 9.23
CA GLY A 241 -10.61 -3.03 8.03
C GLY A 241 -11.49 -4.27 7.87
N VAL A 242 -10.97 -5.46 8.20
CA VAL A 242 -11.72 -6.73 8.20
C VAL A 242 -12.95 -6.65 9.11
N GLY A 243 -12.81 -6.08 10.31
CA GLY A 243 -13.91 -5.91 11.26
C GLY A 243 -14.91 -4.82 10.89
N MET A 244 -14.48 -3.77 10.19
CA MET A 244 -15.34 -2.62 9.84
C MET A 244 -16.45 -2.95 8.84
N VAL A 245 -16.23 -3.88 7.91
CA VAL A 245 -17.18 -4.09 6.79
C VAL A 245 -18.56 -4.52 7.24
N GLY A 246 -18.64 -5.46 8.18
CA GLY A 246 -19.92 -5.96 8.67
C GLY A 246 -20.76 -4.89 9.37
N LEU A 247 -20.10 -3.85 9.90
CA LEU A 247 -20.74 -2.76 10.65
C LEU A 247 -21.08 -1.57 9.74
N LEU A 248 -20.16 -1.18 8.86
CA LEU A 248 -20.33 -0.05 7.96
C LEU A 248 -21.15 -0.39 6.72
N TYR A 249 -21.04 -1.63 6.22
CA TYR A 249 -21.64 -2.05 4.96
C TYR A 249 -22.49 -3.32 5.09
N PRO A 250 -23.45 -3.40 6.03
CA PRO A 250 -24.28 -4.60 6.21
C PRO A 250 -25.08 -4.94 4.94
N ALA A 251 -25.59 -3.93 4.25
CA ALA A 251 -26.30 -4.08 2.98
C ALA A 251 -25.38 -4.16 1.74
N ARG A 252 -24.05 -4.03 1.92
CA ARG A 252 -23.05 -3.96 0.83
C ARG A 252 -23.38 -2.90 -0.24
N ARG A 253 -23.84 -1.72 0.18
CA ARG A 253 -24.18 -0.56 -0.66
C ARG A 253 -23.38 0.65 -0.24
N THR A 254 -23.22 1.62 -1.14
CA THR A 254 -22.60 2.91 -0.84
C THR A 254 -23.28 3.61 0.34
N LEU A 255 -22.48 4.21 1.22
CA LEU A 255 -22.87 5.10 2.31
C LEU A 255 -23.11 6.53 1.80
N LEU A 256 -22.56 6.88 0.65
CA LEU A 256 -22.61 8.22 0.07
C LEU A 256 -23.33 8.23 -1.30
N PRO A 257 -24.59 7.76 -1.41
CA PRO A 257 -25.28 7.63 -2.70
C PRO A 257 -25.51 8.96 -3.40
N LYS A 258 -25.66 10.07 -2.66
CA LYS A 258 -25.89 11.40 -3.23
C LYS A 258 -24.66 11.98 -3.94
N LEU A 259 -23.47 11.48 -3.59
CA LEU A 259 -22.19 11.93 -4.15
C LEU A 259 -21.70 11.02 -5.30
N ASP A 260 -22.41 9.93 -5.59
CA ASP A 260 -22.08 9.02 -6.69
C ASP A 260 -22.37 9.67 -8.07
N ARG A 261 -21.40 10.44 -8.55
CA ARG A 261 -21.46 11.24 -9.78
C ARG A 261 -20.15 11.10 -10.57
N ALA A 262 -20.02 11.80 -11.70
CA ALA A 262 -18.88 11.64 -12.59
C ALA A 262 -17.53 12.15 -12.04
N TRP A 263 -17.52 13.06 -11.05
CA TRP A 263 -16.30 13.72 -10.55
C TRP A 263 -15.28 12.76 -9.94
N HIS A 264 -15.72 11.66 -9.31
CA HIS A 264 -14.84 10.70 -8.64
C HIS A 264 -14.27 9.64 -9.59
N ARG A 265 -14.70 9.63 -10.86
CA ARG A 265 -14.34 8.60 -11.85
C ARG A 265 -12.84 8.45 -12.10
N PRO A 266 -12.02 9.52 -12.18
CA PRO A 266 -10.58 9.38 -12.37
C PRO A 266 -9.91 8.65 -11.19
N LEU A 267 -10.23 9.06 -9.96
CA LEU A 267 -9.66 8.47 -8.74
C LEU A 267 -10.16 7.04 -8.51
N THR A 268 -11.45 6.78 -8.75
CA THR A 268 -11.98 5.42 -8.69
C THR A 268 -11.38 4.52 -9.77
N PHE A 269 -11.04 5.04 -10.96
CA PHE A 269 -10.32 4.27 -11.97
C PHE A 269 -8.96 3.80 -11.44
N VAL A 270 -8.17 4.69 -10.84
CA VAL A 270 -6.88 4.33 -10.21
C VAL A 270 -7.10 3.29 -9.10
N GLY A 271 -8.07 3.51 -8.21
CA GLY A 271 -8.37 2.58 -7.12
C GLY A 271 -8.88 1.21 -7.54
N ARG A 272 -9.48 1.09 -8.74
CA ARG A 272 -9.89 -0.18 -9.34
C ARG A 272 -8.72 -0.94 -9.95
N HIS A 273 -7.66 -0.24 -10.36
CA HIS A 273 -6.46 -0.79 -10.97
C HIS A 273 -5.25 -0.73 -10.03
N THR A 274 -5.46 -0.53 -8.73
CA THR A 274 -4.40 -0.35 -7.72
C THR A 274 -3.26 -1.34 -7.82
N LEU A 275 -3.55 -2.64 -7.98
CA LEU A 275 -2.48 -3.65 -8.06
C LEU A 275 -1.50 -3.34 -9.19
N TRP A 276 -2.00 -2.98 -10.37
CA TRP A 276 -1.16 -2.66 -11.52
C TRP A 276 -0.40 -1.36 -11.32
N VAL A 277 -1.06 -0.33 -10.77
CA VAL A 277 -0.39 0.94 -10.49
C VAL A 277 0.75 0.75 -9.50
N VAL A 278 0.52 0.02 -8.39
CA VAL A 278 1.52 -0.28 -7.36
C VAL A 278 2.70 -1.12 -7.87
N ILE A 279 2.51 -1.93 -8.91
CA ILE A 279 3.60 -2.74 -9.48
C ILE A 279 4.43 -1.93 -10.47
N ILE A 280 3.76 -1.13 -11.29
CA ILE A 280 4.36 -0.51 -12.47
C ILE A 280 4.92 0.88 -12.16
N HIS A 281 4.40 1.58 -11.14
CA HIS A 281 4.74 2.99 -10.91
C HIS A 281 6.24 3.20 -10.73
N GLN A 282 6.93 2.41 -9.92
CA GLN A 282 8.36 2.65 -9.65
C GLN A 282 9.21 2.50 -10.92
N LEU A 283 8.95 1.46 -11.72
CA LEU A 283 9.65 1.25 -12.99
C LEU A 283 9.38 2.39 -13.98
N VAL A 284 8.13 2.86 -14.03
CA VAL A 284 7.73 3.96 -14.92
C VAL A 284 8.30 5.29 -14.46
N ILE A 285 8.24 5.60 -13.16
CA ILE A 285 8.79 6.85 -12.60
C ILE A 285 10.29 6.92 -12.85
N VAL A 286 11.04 5.89 -12.42
CA VAL A 286 12.50 5.84 -12.60
C VAL A 286 12.87 5.90 -14.07
N GLY A 287 12.19 5.14 -14.93
CA GLY A 287 12.45 5.16 -16.38
C GLY A 287 12.21 6.53 -17.02
N ILE A 288 11.10 7.19 -16.66
CA ILE A 288 10.79 8.54 -17.15
C ILE A 288 11.83 9.55 -16.64
N LEU A 289 12.15 9.54 -15.35
CA LEU A 289 13.13 10.46 -14.76
C LEU A 289 14.53 10.24 -15.35
N ALA A 290 14.94 8.99 -15.58
CA ALA A 290 16.20 8.66 -16.23
C ALA A 290 16.25 9.18 -17.67
N CYS A 291 15.19 8.99 -18.47
CA CYS A 291 15.09 9.55 -19.81
C CYS A 291 15.13 11.09 -19.81
N ILE A 292 14.42 11.73 -18.88
CA ILE A 292 14.45 13.20 -18.73
C ILE A 292 15.87 13.66 -18.41
N THR A 293 16.54 12.98 -17.48
CA THR A 293 17.89 13.29 -17.05
C THR A 293 18.88 13.15 -18.20
N GLY A 294 18.93 11.97 -18.83
CA GLY A 294 19.89 11.65 -19.88
C GLY A 294 19.67 12.32 -21.23
N TRP A 295 18.47 12.86 -21.51
CA TRP A 295 18.21 13.56 -22.77
C TRP A 295 18.18 15.08 -22.65
N PHE A 296 17.78 15.63 -21.50
CA PHE A 296 17.52 17.06 -21.38
C PHE A 296 18.33 17.77 -20.29
N ILE A 297 18.83 17.06 -19.28
CA ILE A 297 19.46 17.68 -18.10
C ILE A 297 20.98 17.46 -18.14
N THR A 298 21.39 16.20 -18.21
CA THR A 298 22.79 15.77 -18.32
C THR A 298 22.92 14.84 -19.53
N PRO A 299 23.04 15.37 -20.76
CA PRO A 299 23.04 14.57 -21.98
C PRO A 299 24.06 13.42 -21.94
N GLY A 300 23.56 12.18 -22.05
CA GLY A 300 24.36 10.96 -22.01
C GLY A 300 24.55 10.34 -20.61
N ASP A 301 24.22 11.07 -19.55
CA ASP A 301 24.17 10.57 -18.18
C ASP A 301 22.72 10.46 -17.71
N TYR A 302 22.25 9.23 -17.53
CA TYR A 302 20.86 8.93 -17.16
C TYR A 302 20.59 9.05 -15.66
N GLY A 303 21.59 9.37 -14.83
CA GLY A 303 21.42 9.58 -13.38
C GLY A 303 21.07 8.30 -12.60
N LEU A 304 21.46 7.13 -13.12
CA LEU A 304 21.29 5.80 -12.52
C LEU A 304 22.64 5.12 -12.31
#